data_AF-A0A1E2UV62-F1
#
_entry.id   AF-A0A1E2UV62-F1
#
_cell.length_a   1.000
_cell.length_b   1.000
_cell.length_c   1.000
_cell.angle_alpha   90.00
_cell.angle_beta   90.00
_cell.angle_gamma   90.00
#
_symmetry.space_group_name_H-M   'P 1'
#
loop_
_entity.id
_entity.type
_entity.pdbx_description
1 polymer ?
#
loop_
_entity_poly.entity_id
_entity_poly.type
_entity_poly.pdbx_seq_one_letter_code
_entity_poly.pdbx_strand_id
1 'polypeptide(L)'
;MHTGRLVLTPQDPYLVPEDPASLFDALRDIGLITSPLEAEQGYLLGEAFMQLITFMGCSPFIRLQPDQSGEPFCHLRVDGPHSEPILLTGKNSLPPRCKACRKRISDWQSEPQQLAECPHCGHRQDPASYDFKQSAGFGRFLLKIENIFPQEAIPSPRLLEFLQQASNGAPWHHFYQQD
;
A
#
# COMPACT_ATOMS: atom_id res chain seq x y z
N MET A 1 12.16 -12.97 -10.37
CA MET A 1 12.36 -11.51 -10.25
C MET A 1 11.83 -11.10 -8.89
N HIS A 2 12.60 -10.34 -8.11
CA HIS A 2 12.13 -9.80 -6.83
C HIS A 2 11.45 -8.47 -7.12
N THR A 3 10.13 -8.43 -7.15
CA THR A 3 9.41 -7.17 -7.28
C THR A 3 9.09 -6.64 -5.88
N GLY A 4 9.63 -5.47 -5.56
CA GLY A 4 9.14 -4.67 -4.44
C GLY A 4 7.89 -3.91 -4.88
N ARG A 5 7.02 -3.59 -3.94
CA ARG A 5 5.88 -2.70 -4.18
C ARG A 5 5.65 -1.74 -3.01
N LEU A 6 5.29 -0.52 -3.36
CA LEU A 6 4.73 0.48 -2.45
C LEU A 6 3.21 0.30 -2.43
N VAL A 7 2.65 0.01 -1.26
CA VAL A 7 1.21 -0.23 -1.10
C VAL A 7 0.59 0.97 -0.40
N LEU A 8 -0.47 1.53 -0.99
CA LEU A 8 -1.33 2.56 -0.41
C LEU A 8 -2.67 1.93 -0.05
N THR A 9 -3.17 2.21 1.15
CA THR A 9 -4.47 1.69 1.63
C THR A 9 -5.06 2.68 2.64
N PRO A 10 -6.39 2.70 2.85
CA PRO A 10 -6.99 3.39 3.98
C PRO A 10 -6.36 2.94 5.30
N GLN A 11 -6.20 3.88 6.25
CA GLN A 11 -5.66 3.62 7.59
C GLN A 11 -6.62 2.78 8.45
N ASP A 12 -7.93 2.87 8.19
CA ASP A 12 -8.87 1.87 8.66
C ASP A 12 -8.82 0.65 7.72
N PRO A 13 -8.30 -0.50 8.17
CA PRO A 13 -8.10 -1.67 7.31
C PRO A 13 -9.42 -2.29 6.83
N TYR A 14 -10.55 -1.96 7.46
CA TYR A 14 -11.88 -2.43 7.07
C TYR A 14 -12.58 -1.52 6.06
N LEU A 15 -12.02 -0.34 5.79
CA LEU A 15 -12.62 0.62 4.88
C LEU A 15 -12.37 0.22 3.43
N VAL A 16 -13.42 0.33 2.63
CA VAL A 16 -13.39 0.24 1.17
C VAL A 16 -14.00 1.55 0.65
N PRO A 17 -13.39 2.21 -0.36
CA PRO A 17 -14.01 3.36 -1.00
C PRO A 17 -15.41 2.99 -1.54
N GLU A 18 -16.43 3.79 -1.21
CA GLU A 18 -17.82 3.52 -1.59
C GLU A 18 -18.02 3.46 -3.11
N ASP A 19 -17.30 4.32 -3.83
CA ASP A 19 -17.27 4.36 -5.29
C ASP A 19 -15.82 4.28 -5.81
N PRO A 20 -15.31 3.06 -6.06
CA PRO A 20 -13.98 2.87 -6.65
C PRO A 20 -13.83 3.55 -8.01
N ALA A 21 -14.89 3.66 -8.83
CA ALA A 21 -14.79 4.26 -10.15
C ALA A 21 -14.46 5.76 -10.04
N SER A 22 -15.18 6.49 -9.18
CA SER A 22 -14.88 7.89 -8.88
C SER A 22 -13.47 8.08 -8.33
N LEU A 23 -12.97 7.16 -7.50
CA LEU A 23 -11.57 7.20 -7.05
C LEU A 23 -10.60 7.08 -8.24
N PHE A 24 -10.83 6.17 -9.20
CA PHE A 24 -9.94 6.03 -10.36
C PHE A 24 -10.02 7.23 -11.32
N ASP A 25 -11.18 7.83 -11.50
CA ASP A 25 -11.32 9.07 -12.27
C ASP A 25 -10.53 10.20 -11.58
N ALA A 26 -10.67 10.33 -10.26
CA ALA A 26 -9.89 11.27 -9.47
C ALA A 26 -8.37 11.01 -9.60
N LEU A 27 -7.92 9.75 -9.53
CA LEU A 27 -6.50 9.38 -9.71
C LEU A 27 -5.98 9.72 -11.11
N ARG A 28 -6.84 9.67 -12.13
CA ARG A 28 -6.52 10.09 -13.50
C ARG A 28 -6.41 11.62 -13.58
N ASP A 29 -7.34 12.34 -12.96
CA ASP A 29 -7.38 13.80 -12.96
C ASP A 29 -6.18 14.45 -12.26
N ILE A 30 -5.70 13.85 -11.16
CA ILE A 30 -4.45 14.29 -10.50
C ILE A 30 -3.19 13.87 -11.30
N GLY A 31 -3.33 13.04 -12.33
CA GLY A 31 -2.23 12.57 -13.17
C GLY A 31 -1.39 11.46 -12.55
N LEU A 32 -1.91 10.71 -11.57
CA LEU A 32 -1.22 9.55 -11.01
C LEU A 32 -1.25 8.36 -11.98
N ILE A 33 -2.39 8.14 -12.65
CA ILE A 33 -2.60 7.05 -13.60
C ILE A 33 -3.09 7.56 -14.95
N THR A 34 -2.95 6.74 -15.98
CA THR A 34 -3.46 7.01 -17.33
C THR A 34 -4.34 5.87 -17.82
N SER A 35 -3.87 5.12 -18.83
CA SER A 35 -4.61 4.04 -19.47
C SER A 35 -4.49 2.74 -18.67
N PRO A 36 -5.51 1.87 -18.72
CA PRO A 36 -5.38 0.51 -18.21
C PRO A 36 -4.30 -0.26 -18.98
N LEU A 37 -3.67 -1.23 -18.32
CA LEU A 37 -2.76 -2.18 -18.96
C LEU A 37 -3.56 -3.20 -19.78
N GLU A 38 -3.08 -3.56 -20.97
CA GLU A 38 -3.78 -4.49 -21.86
C GLU A 38 -3.73 -5.95 -21.35
N ALA A 39 -2.61 -6.34 -20.73
CA ALA A 39 -2.33 -7.73 -20.35
C ALA A 39 -2.62 -8.04 -18.87
N GLU A 40 -2.81 -7.04 -18.02
CA GLU A 40 -2.90 -7.21 -16.56
C GLU A 40 -3.93 -6.26 -15.94
N GLN A 41 -4.45 -6.63 -14.77
CA GLN A 41 -5.33 -5.75 -13.98
C GLN A 41 -4.48 -4.65 -13.31
N GLY A 42 -4.25 -3.57 -14.06
CA GLY A 42 -3.50 -2.41 -13.60
C GLY A 42 -3.59 -1.22 -14.55
N TYR A 43 -2.88 -0.15 -14.22
CA TYR A 43 -2.85 1.11 -14.94
C TYR A 43 -1.40 1.59 -15.14
N LEU A 44 -1.15 2.21 -16.29
CA LEU A 44 0.06 2.98 -16.52
C LEU A 44 0.11 4.20 -15.59
N LEU A 45 1.30 4.57 -15.16
CA LEU A 45 1.52 5.76 -14.35
C LEU A 45 1.48 7.02 -15.22
N GLY A 46 0.94 8.09 -14.66
CA GLY A 46 0.77 9.38 -15.34
C GLY A 46 1.92 10.35 -15.13
N GLU A 47 1.82 11.50 -15.80
CA GLU A 47 2.85 12.55 -15.82
C GLU A 47 3.16 13.14 -14.44
N ALA A 48 2.19 13.14 -13.53
CA ALA A 48 2.36 13.67 -12.18
C ALA A 48 2.95 12.63 -11.21
N PHE A 49 3.17 11.38 -11.63
CA PHE A 49 3.69 10.31 -10.76
C PHE A 49 4.94 10.72 -9.97
N MET A 50 5.94 11.30 -10.66
CA MET A 50 7.20 11.73 -10.04
C MET A 50 7.04 12.93 -9.09
N GLN A 51 5.90 13.64 -9.15
CA GLN A 51 5.55 14.71 -8.22
C GLN A 51 4.76 14.18 -7.01
N LEU A 52 4.00 13.11 -7.22
CA LEU A 52 3.14 12.49 -6.21
C LEU A 52 3.86 11.43 -5.38
N ILE A 53 4.94 10.85 -5.92
CA ILE A 53 5.82 9.88 -5.26
C ILE A 53 7.23 10.47 -5.20
N THR A 54 7.76 10.61 -3.98
CA THR A 54 9.11 11.12 -3.74
C THR A 54 10.10 9.95 -3.67
N PHE A 55 11.11 9.97 -4.53
CA PHE A 55 12.16 8.96 -4.54
C PHE A 55 13.36 9.38 -3.70
N MET A 56 13.87 8.45 -2.90
CA MET A 56 15.02 8.65 -2.01
C MET A 56 16.29 8.19 -2.72
N GLY A 57 17.00 9.11 -3.39
CA GLY A 57 18.24 8.82 -4.09
C GLY A 57 18.52 9.79 -5.23
N CYS A 58 19.76 9.79 -5.76
CA CYS A 58 20.21 10.83 -6.68
C CYS A 58 19.74 10.69 -8.14
N SER A 59 19.09 9.58 -8.54
CA SER A 59 18.46 9.35 -9.85
C SER A 59 18.14 7.86 -10.02
N PRO A 60 17.09 7.31 -9.38
CA PRO A 60 16.68 5.94 -9.68
C PRO A 60 16.20 5.88 -11.14
N PHE A 61 16.71 4.89 -11.88
CA PHE A 61 16.25 4.63 -13.24
C PHE A 61 14.89 3.93 -13.16
N ILE A 62 13.81 4.71 -13.30
CA ILE A 62 12.44 4.22 -13.23
C ILE A 62 11.90 4.05 -14.64
N ARG A 63 11.52 2.83 -15.01
CA ARG A 63 10.77 2.58 -16.24
C ARG A 63 9.28 2.76 -15.95
N LEU A 64 8.61 3.64 -16.70
CA LEU A 64 7.15 3.91 -16.55
C LEU A 64 6.31 3.27 -17.66
N GLN A 65 6.96 2.69 -18.67
CA GLN A 65 6.31 2.08 -19.83
C GLN A 65 6.93 0.70 -20.06
N PRO A 66 6.13 -0.28 -20.51
CA PRO A 66 6.67 -1.52 -21.03
C PRO A 66 7.46 -1.24 -22.31
N ASP A 67 8.53 -1.99 -22.53
CA ASP A 67 9.29 -1.96 -23.77
C ASP A 67 9.41 -3.37 -24.37
N GLN A 68 10.01 -3.47 -25.55
CA GLN A 68 10.19 -4.75 -26.26
C GLN A 68 11.17 -5.69 -25.56
N SER A 69 11.93 -5.23 -24.56
CA SER A 69 12.89 -6.06 -23.82
C SER A 69 12.20 -6.94 -22.77
N GLY A 70 10.96 -6.62 -22.40
CA GLY A 70 10.22 -7.32 -21.36
C GLY A 70 10.75 -7.06 -19.95
N GLU A 71 11.57 -6.02 -19.76
CA GLU A 71 12.03 -5.62 -18.44
C GLU A 71 10.87 -5.10 -17.55
N PRO A 72 10.92 -5.32 -16.22
CA PRO A 72 9.92 -4.79 -15.30
C PRO A 72 9.84 -3.26 -15.34
N PHE A 73 8.61 -2.74 -15.23
CA PHE A 73 8.32 -1.30 -15.21
C PHE A 73 7.31 -0.96 -14.10
N CYS A 74 7.37 0.25 -13.58
CA CYS A 74 6.45 0.73 -12.55
C CYS A 74 5.05 0.94 -13.13
N HIS A 75 4.05 0.39 -12.44
CA HIS A 75 2.64 0.52 -12.79
C HIS A 75 1.79 0.37 -11.53
N LEU A 76 0.54 0.83 -11.59
CA LEU A 76 -0.41 0.67 -10.51
C LEU A 76 -1.19 -0.63 -10.69
N ARG A 77 -1.24 -1.48 -9.69
CA ARG A 77 -2.19 -2.60 -9.56
C ARG A 77 -3.18 -2.34 -8.45
N VAL A 78 -4.38 -2.85 -8.63
CA VAL A 78 -5.45 -2.77 -7.65
C VAL A 78 -5.69 -4.15 -7.11
N ASP A 79 -5.79 -4.27 -5.79
CA ASP A 79 -6.15 -5.51 -5.11
C ASP A 79 -7.32 -5.25 -4.15
N GLY A 80 -8.36 -6.06 -4.27
CA GLY A 80 -9.65 -5.87 -3.62
C GLY A 80 -10.72 -5.22 -4.50
N PRO A 81 -11.89 -4.86 -3.92
CA PRO A 81 -12.19 -4.95 -2.50
C PRO A 81 -12.34 -6.40 -2.01
N HIS A 82 -11.66 -6.74 -0.92
CA HIS A 82 -11.83 -8.02 -0.24
C HIS A 82 -13.01 -7.98 0.74
N SER A 83 -13.59 -9.14 1.07
CA SER A 83 -14.65 -9.24 2.07
C SER A 83 -14.15 -8.88 3.48
N GLU A 84 -12.92 -9.26 3.80
CA GLU A 84 -12.24 -9.02 5.08
C GLU A 84 -10.84 -8.45 4.85
N PRO A 85 -10.25 -7.72 5.83
CA PRO A 85 -8.88 -7.24 5.69
C PRO A 85 -7.91 -8.40 5.50
N ILE A 86 -7.07 -8.28 4.48
CA ILE A 86 -6.00 -9.26 4.24
C ILE A 86 -4.68 -8.71 4.75
N LEU A 87 -3.85 -9.59 5.32
CA LEU A 87 -2.48 -9.27 5.72
C LEU A 87 -1.57 -9.34 4.49
N LEU A 88 -0.88 -8.25 4.16
CA LEU A 88 0.20 -8.24 3.17
C LEU A 88 1.55 -8.22 3.85
N THR A 89 2.31 -9.30 3.64
CA THR A 89 3.68 -9.46 4.14
C THR A 89 4.64 -9.86 3.01
N GLY A 90 5.92 -9.62 3.23
CA GLY A 90 7.01 -10.06 2.37
C GLY A 90 8.27 -10.32 3.18
N LYS A 91 9.40 -10.51 2.48
CA LYS A 91 10.74 -10.69 3.10
C LYS A 91 11.17 -9.50 3.96
N ASN A 92 10.62 -8.31 3.69
CA ASN A 92 10.89 -7.10 4.46
C ASN A 92 10.05 -6.99 5.74
N SER A 93 9.10 -7.88 5.97
CA SER A 93 8.15 -7.77 7.09
C SER A 93 8.80 -8.06 8.43
N LEU A 94 8.51 -7.19 9.40
CA LEU A 94 8.99 -7.29 10.77
C LEU A 94 7.81 -7.48 11.73
N PRO A 95 8.05 -8.12 12.89
CA PRO A 95 7.04 -8.19 13.94
C PRO A 95 6.47 -6.82 14.31
N PRO A 96 5.14 -6.65 14.33
CA PRO A 96 4.50 -5.39 14.66
C PRO A 96 4.65 -5.06 16.13
N ARG A 97 4.35 -3.81 16.47
CA ARG A 97 4.35 -3.32 17.86
C ARG A 97 2.93 -3.29 18.42
N CYS A 98 2.79 -3.75 19.67
CA CYS A 98 1.57 -3.55 20.43
C CYS A 98 1.24 -2.05 20.55
N LYS A 99 -0.03 -1.68 20.39
CA LYS A 99 -0.48 -0.28 20.55
C LYS A 99 -0.32 0.25 21.97
N ALA A 100 -0.49 -0.60 22.98
CA ALA A 100 -0.38 -0.21 24.38
C ALA A 100 1.08 -0.13 24.87
N CYS A 101 1.81 -1.26 24.85
CA CYS A 101 3.15 -1.32 25.45
C CYS A 101 4.31 -1.10 24.46
N ARG A 102 4.03 -0.99 23.16
CA ARG A 102 5.02 -0.75 22.07
C ARG A 102 6.09 -1.84 21.88
N LYS A 103 6.05 -2.92 22.67
CA LYS A 103 6.87 -4.12 22.49
C LYS A 103 6.43 -4.88 21.23
N ARG A 104 7.39 -5.56 20.60
CA ARG A 104 7.14 -6.38 19.40
C ARG A 104 6.31 -7.60 19.79
N ILE A 105 5.35 -7.98 18.96
CA ILE A 105 4.54 -9.19 19.15
C ILE A 105 5.15 -10.27 18.25
N SER A 106 5.68 -11.36 18.82
CA SER A 106 6.33 -12.42 18.04
C SER A 106 5.34 -13.24 17.21
N ASP A 107 4.15 -13.49 17.75
CA ASP A 107 3.18 -14.43 17.19
C ASP A 107 2.08 -13.66 16.42
N TRP A 108 2.53 -12.75 15.56
CA TRP A 108 1.69 -11.71 14.95
C TRP A 108 1.00 -12.13 13.65
N GLN A 109 1.38 -13.26 13.05
CA GLN A 109 0.81 -13.79 11.80
C GLN A 109 -0.54 -14.51 12.05
N SER A 110 -1.26 -14.07 13.08
CA SER A 110 -2.58 -14.58 13.46
C SER A 110 -3.66 -14.08 12.51
N GLU A 111 -4.74 -14.85 12.33
CA GLU A 111 -5.83 -14.46 11.43
C GLU A 111 -6.60 -13.21 11.93
N PRO A 112 -7.02 -12.31 11.04
CA PRO A 112 -7.66 -11.01 11.37
C PRO A 112 -9.09 -11.09 11.96
N GLN A 113 -9.49 -12.20 12.58
CA GLN A 113 -10.88 -12.45 13.00
C GLN A 113 -11.06 -12.56 14.52
N GLN A 114 -9.97 -12.51 15.29
CA GLN A 114 -10.01 -12.56 16.75
C GLN A 114 -9.08 -11.52 17.35
N LEU A 115 -9.55 -10.87 18.42
CA LEU A 115 -8.69 -9.98 19.21
C LEU A 115 -7.50 -10.76 19.74
N ALA A 116 -6.31 -10.37 19.32
CA ALA A 116 -5.06 -10.95 19.77
C ALA A 116 -4.59 -10.27 21.05
N GLU A 117 -4.18 -11.08 22.01
CA GLU A 117 -3.63 -10.61 23.28
C GLU A 117 -2.13 -10.39 23.16
N CYS A 118 -1.64 -9.23 23.62
CA CYS A 118 -0.22 -8.96 23.66
C CYS A 118 0.47 -9.82 24.75
N PRO A 119 1.48 -10.65 24.40
CA PRO A 119 2.13 -11.54 25.36
C PRO A 119 2.95 -10.82 26.44
N HIS A 120 3.13 -9.50 26.31
CA HIS A 120 3.92 -8.71 27.25
C HIS A 120 3.10 -7.87 28.23
N CYS A 121 1.84 -7.56 27.90
CA CYS A 121 1.02 -6.65 28.71
C CYS A 121 -0.45 -7.04 28.81
N GLY A 122 -0.87 -8.14 28.16
CA GLY A 122 -2.26 -8.59 28.17
C GLY A 122 -3.23 -7.72 27.38
N HIS A 123 -2.76 -6.65 26.71
CA HIS A 123 -3.64 -5.79 25.92
C HIS A 123 -4.19 -6.56 24.72
N ARG A 124 -5.52 -6.65 24.64
CA ARG A 124 -6.25 -7.26 23.52
C ARG A 124 -6.46 -6.20 22.45
N GLN A 125 -6.02 -6.48 21.23
CA GLN A 125 -6.15 -5.57 20.10
C GLN A 125 -6.45 -6.36 18.83
N ASP A 126 -7.10 -5.68 17.90
CA ASP A 126 -7.33 -6.23 16.57
C ASP A 126 -6.00 -6.33 15.79
N PRO A 127 -5.62 -7.54 15.29
CA PRO A 127 -4.44 -7.73 14.45
C PRO A 127 -4.41 -6.83 13.23
N ALA A 128 -5.56 -6.54 12.59
CA ALA A 128 -5.62 -5.68 11.41
C ALA A 128 -5.15 -4.24 11.73
N SER A 129 -5.20 -3.88 13.00
CA SER A 129 -4.84 -2.56 13.50
C SER A 129 -3.37 -2.46 13.96
N TYR A 130 -2.58 -3.53 13.86
CA TYR A 130 -1.17 -3.57 14.29
C TYR A 130 -0.27 -2.50 13.65
N ASP A 131 0.72 -1.99 14.40
CA ASP A 131 1.72 -1.05 13.89
C ASP A 131 2.96 -1.79 13.37
N PHE A 132 3.01 -2.00 12.06
CA PHE A 132 4.10 -2.66 11.34
C PHE A 132 5.26 -1.73 10.93
N LYS A 133 5.20 -0.42 11.24
CA LYS A 133 6.22 0.56 10.79
C LYS A 133 6.56 0.43 9.30
N GLN A 134 5.53 0.38 8.45
CA GLN A 134 5.63 0.27 6.98
C GLN A 134 6.25 -1.03 6.44
N SER A 135 6.55 -2.03 7.29
CA SER A 135 7.12 -3.31 6.83
C SER A 135 6.09 -4.35 6.37
N ALA A 136 4.82 -4.12 6.67
CA ALA A 136 3.65 -4.89 6.28
C ALA A 136 2.40 -4.04 6.56
N GLY A 137 1.23 -4.54 6.22
CA GLY A 137 -0.03 -3.89 6.57
C GLY A 137 -1.24 -4.77 6.28
N PHE A 138 -2.39 -4.31 6.76
CA PHE A 138 -3.68 -4.89 6.44
C PHE A 138 -4.50 -3.92 5.60
N GLY A 139 -5.38 -4.46 4.77
CA GLY A 139 -6.36 -3.66 4.06
C GLY A 139 -7.34 -4.54 3.29
N ARG A 140 -8.51 -3.98 3.00
CA ARG A 140 -9.48 -4.57 2.06
C ARG A 140 -9.34 -4.03 0.65
N PHE A 141 -8.78 -2.84 0.50
CA PHE A 141 -8.62 -2.17 -0.79
C PHE A 141 -7.21 -1.58 -0.88
N LEU A 142 -6.40 -2.10 -1.80
CA LEU A 142 -4.98 -1.83 -1.86
C LEU A 142 -4.60 -1.33 -3.25
N LEU A 143 -3.92 -0.19 -3.28
CA LEU A 143 -3.30 0.36 -4.47
C LEU A 143 -1.80 0.03 -4.41
N LYS A 144 -1.34 -0.86 -5.29
CA LYS A 144 0.04 -1.37 -5.31
C LYS A 144 0.79 -0.71 -6.46
N ILE A 145 1.80 0.10 -6.15
CA ILE A 145 2.74 0.59 -7.16
C ILE A 145 3.87 -0.44 -7.23
N GLU A 146 3.87 -1.22 -8.30
CA GLU A 146 4.84 -2.29 -8.52
C GLU A 146 6.21 -1.74 -8.90
N ASN A 147 7.25 -2.54 -8.66
CA ASN A 147 8.66 -2.23 -8.93
C ASN A 147 9.21 -1.04 -8.13
N ILE A 148 8.79 -0.93 -6.86
CA ILE A 148 9.32 0.03 -5.87
C ILE A 148 9.88 -0.75 -4.68
N PHE A 149 11.19 -0.67 -4.44
CA PHE A 149 11.82 -1.35 -3.30
C PHE A 149 11.50 -0.65 -1.97
N PRO A 150 11.55 -1.38 -0.83
CA PRO A 150 11.31 -0.78 0.48
C PRO A 150 12.18 0.46 0.72
N GLN A 151 11.53 1.55 1.13
CA GLN A 151 12.15 2.87 1.40
C GLN A 151 12.78 3.57 0.18
N GLU A 152 12.67 3.01 -1.03
CA GLU A 152 13.14 3.67 -2.24
C GLU A 152 12.28 4.89 -2.60
N ALA A 153 10.98 4.80 -2.33
CA ALA A 153 10.04 5.87 -2.60
C ALA A 153 8.97 5.98 -1.52
N ILE A 154 8.51 7.20 -1.26
CA ILE A 154 7.43 7.52 -0.32
C ILE A 154 6.33 8.31 -1.04
N PRO A 155 5.04 8.09 -0.72
CA PRO A 155 3.99 8.96 -1.22
C PRO A 155 4.15 10.37 -0.64
N SER A 156 3.95 11.38 -1.48
CA SER A 156 3.92 12.77 -1.05
C SER A 156 2.71 13.03 -0.13
N PRO A 157 2.78 14.05 0.75
CA PRO A 157 1.61 14.49 1.52
C PRO A 157 0.41 14.81 0.62
N ARG A 158 0.66 15.46 -0.53
CA ARG A 158 -0.36 15.80 -1.52
C ARG A 158 -1.13 14.57 -2.02
N LEU A 159 -0.44 13.46 -2.28
CA LEU A 159 -1.09 12.22 -2.71
C LEU A 159 -1.99 11.65 -1.61
N LEU A 160 -1.50 11.61 -0.36
CA LEU A 160 -2.27 11.07 0.77
C LEU A 160 -3.50 11.93 1.08
N GLU A 161 -3.36 13.26 1.05
CA GLU A 161 -4.46 14.21 1.21
C GLU A 161 -5.51 14.06 0.10
N PHE A 162 -5.07 13.87 -1.14
CA PHE A 162 -5.96 13.64 -2.26
C PHE A 162 -6.75 12.34 -2.11
N LEU A 163 -6.07 11.23 -1.80
CA LEU A 163 -6.70 9.94 -1.52
C LEU A 163 -7.71 10.04 -0.37
N GLN A 164 -7.36 10.80 0.67
CA GLN A 164 -8.28 11.05 1.78
C GLN A 164 -9.54 11.79 1.33
N GLN A 165 -9.41 12.83 0.52
CA GLN A 165 -10.55 13.58 -0.02
C GLN A 165 -11.43 12.72 -0.92
N ALA A 166 -10.81 11.90 -1.79
CA ALA A 166 -11.50 10.98 -2.69
C ALA A 166 -12.20 9.81 -1.96
N SER A 167 -11.82 9.54 -0.71
CA SER A 167 -12.40 8.49 0.15
C SER A 167 -13.21 9.06 1.32
N ASN A 168 -14.04 10.08 1.07
CA ASN A 168 -14.93 10.69 2.06
C ASN A 168 -14.23 11.12 3.37
N GLY A 169 -12.98 11.56 3.28
CA GLY A 169 -12.20 12.05 4.42
C GLY A 169 -11.46 10.96 5.21
N ALA A 170 -11.51 9.69 4.79
CA ALA A 170 -10.79 8.60 5.45
C ALA A 170 -9.27 8.73 5.22
N PRO A 171 -8.43 8.77 6.27
CA PRO A 171 -6.99 8.91 6.09
C PRO A 171 -6.39 7.68 5.41
N TRP A 172 -5.38 7.90 4.58
CA TRP A 172 -4.61 6.83 3.91
C TRP A 172 -3.20 6.75 4.48
N HIS A 173 -2.61 5.56 4.41
CA HIS A 173 -1.21 5.34 4.76
C HIS A 173 -0.55 4.44 3.71
N HIS A 174 0.72 4.12 3.95
CA HIS A 174 1.49 3.25 3.07
C HIS A 174 2.36 2.26 3.83
N PHE A 175 2.77 1.21 3.14
CA PHE A 175 3.77 0.25 3.57
C PHE A 175 4.43 -0.41 2.33
N TYR A 176 5.42 -1.25 2.56
CA TYR A 176 6.14 -1.96 1.50
C TYR A 176 5.94 -3.46 1.61
N GLN A 177 5.90 -4.11 0.46
CA GLN A 177 5.94 -5.56 0.35
C GLN A 177 7.06 -5.95 -0.62
N GLN A 178 7.88 -6.92 -0.25
CA GLN A 178 8.96 -7.44 -1.08
C GLN A 178 8.89 -8.97 -1.12
N ASP A 179 8.80 -9.54 -2.31
CA ASP A 179 8.69 -10.99 -2.51
C ASP A 179 10.00 -11.76 -2.32
#